data_AF-A0AA35WR23-F1
#
_entry.id   AF-A0AA35WR23-F1
#
_cell.length_a   1.000
_cell.length_b   1.000
_cell.length_c   1.000
_cell.angle_alpha   90.00
_cell.angle_beta   90.00
_cell.angle_gamma   90.00
#
_symmetry.space_group_name_H-M   'P 1'
#
loop_
_entity.id
_entity.type
_entity.pdbx_description
1 polymer ?
#
loop_
_entity_poly.entity_id
_entity_poly.type
_entity_poly.pdbx_seq_one_letter_code
_entity_poly.pdbx_strand_id
1 'polypeptide(L)'
;MFSRLVCTVGRLAPATGRVGLWRPLSTCQPRFTNDTPQPVSTSGRTGLAGFLESKTGVTGAGTLGVGMAAYLISKEIYIINNETVVVVVVGGVIYYLLKKMGPPITQYIDERNQKIQDRFYGFHNAQIKEVEDAIVDQQRLDGNLEVRHDIFSVLRENNAMQLEEEYRRRWHEVITEVTRRLDYQLEVQKVQKAFQHSHVVQWLEKAVIDNIKGQEDASISRCIADLKKLAVA
;
A
#
# COMPACT_ATOMS: atom_id res chain seq x y z
N MET A 1 21.39 10.47 -26.69
CA MET A 1 20.99 11.89 -26.81
C MET A 1 19.47 11.93 -26.84
N PHE A 2 18.85 12.21 -25.68
CA PHE A 2 18.08 13.44 -25.41
C PHE A 2 16.76 13.48 -26.21
N SER A 3 15.56 13.65 -25.65
CA SER A 3 15.15 14.01 -24.30
C SER A 3 13.63 13.80 -24.15
N ARG A 4 13.20 13.74 -22.90
CA ARG A 4 11.84 13.67 -22.34
C ARG A 4 10.88 14.79 -22.80
N LEU A 5 9.58 14.49 -22.75
CA LEU A 5 8.46 15.35 -22.31
C LEU A 5 7.20 14.46 -22.31
N VAL A 6 6.76 13.80 -21.23
CA VAL A 6 6.19 14.33 -19.98
C VAL A 6 5.32 15.56 -20.23
N CYS A 7 4.03 15.35 -20.45
CA CYS A 7 3.02 16.39 -20.24
C CYS A 7 2.05 15.90 -19.17
N THR A 8 2.47 16.15 -17.93
CA THR A 8 1.63 16.27 -16.73
C THR A 8 0.51 17.27 -16.99
N VAL A 9 -0.76 16.83 -16.96
CA VAL A 9 -1.90 17.76 -16.86
C VAL A 9 -2.18 17.94 -15.38
N GLY A 10 -1.85 19.14 -14.92
CA GLY A 10 -1.93 19.56 -13.53
C GLY A 10 -3.36 19.60 -13.00
N ARG A 11 -3.47 19.13 -11.76
CA ARG A 11 -4.55 19.36 -10.81
C ARG A 11 -4.60 20.85 -10.46
N LEU A 12 -5.71 21.53 -10.74
CA LEU A 12 -6.02 22.88 -10.24
C LEU A 12 -7.42 22.89 -9.64
N ALA A 13 -7.48 23.37 -8.40
CA ALA A 13 -8.65 23.47 -7.53
C ALA A 13 -9.61 24.61 -7.98
N PRO A 14 -10.84 24.67 -7.44
CA PRO A 14 -11.95 25.40 -8.05
C PRO A 14 -11.98 26.87 -7.65
N ALA A 15 -12.17 27.75 -8.64
CA ALA A 15 -12.52 29.15 -8.43
C ALA A 15 -13.99 29.37 -8.82
N THR A 16 -14.74 29.88 -7.86
CA THR A 16 -16.12 30.31 -7.94
C THR A 16 -16.30 31.45 -8.95
N GLY A 17 -17.26 31.31 -9.87
CA GLY A 17 -17.61 32.39 -10.80
C GLY A 17 -18.69 31.98 -11.80
N ARG A 18 -19.94 32.34 -11.51
CA ARG A 18 -21.08 32.26 -12.45
C ARG A 18 -20.83 33.17 -13.65
N VAL A 19 -20.67 32.63 -14.86
CA VAL A 19 -21.16 33.21 -16.11
C VAL A 19 -21.36 32.08 -17.12
N GLY A 20 -22.48 32.11 -17.86
CA GLY A 20 -22.51 31.56 -19.22
C GLY A 20 -23.09 30.16 -19.34
N LEU A 21 -24.39 30.16 -19.63
CA LEU A 21 -25.23 29.06 -20.09
C LEU A 21 -24.59 28.26 -21.26
N TRP A 22 -23.76 27.29 -20.97
CA TRP A 22 -23.49 26.17 -21.89
C TRP A 22 -24.35 24.99 -21.43
N ARG A 23 -25.57 24.91 -21.97
CA ARG A 23 -26.31 23.63 -21.96
C ARG A 23 -25.47 22.65 -22.77
N PRO A 24 -24.93 21.56 -22.19
CA PRO A 24 -24.35 20.51 -23.01
C PRO A 24 -25.47 20.03 -23.93
N LEU A 25 -25.18 20.08 -25.23
CA LEU A 25 -26.01 19.50 -26.27
C LEU A 25 -26.15 18.01 -25.96
N SER A 26 -27.23 17.66 -25.26
CA SER A 26 -27.85 16.34 -25.17
C SER A 26 -26.92 15.20 -25.61
N THR A 27 -25.93 14.84 -24.79
CA THR A 27 -25.55 13.45 -24.71
C THR A 27 -26.83 12.73 -24.30
N CYS A 28 -27.36 11.88 -25.17
CA CYS A 28 -28.42 10.94 -24.80
C CYS A 28 -27.92 10.18 -23.56
N GLN A 29 -28.30 10.61 -22.36
CA GLN A 29 -28.20 9.77 -21.19
C GLN A 29 -29.09 8.57 -21.50
N PRO A 30 -28.56 7.33 -21.47
CA PRO A 30 -29.43 6.18 -21.53
C PRO A 30 -30.41 6.32 -20.37
N ARG A 31 -31.68 6.50 -20.70
CA ARG A 31 -32.75 6.46 -19.72
C ARG A 31 -32.74 5.02 -19.21
N PHE A 32 -32.16 4.82 -18.02
CA PHE A 32 -32.23 3.55 -17.31
C PHE A 32 -33.70 3.39 -16.90
N THR A 33 -34.49 2.77 -17.76
CA THR A 33 -35.81 2.31 -17.39
C THR A 33 -35.59 1.22 -16.35
N ASN A 34 -36.15 1.39 -15.17
CA ASN A 34 -36.22 0.32 -14.17
C ASN A 34 -37.29 -0.68 -14.65
N ASP A 35 -36.99 -1.34 -15.77
CA ASP A 35 -37.81 -2.43 -16.26
C ASP A 35 -37.52 -3.62 -15.35
N THR A 36 -38.58 -4.22 -14.82
CA THR A 36 -38.47 -5.52 -14.17
C THR A 36 -37.73 -6.47 -15.11
N PRO A 37 -36.86 -7.37 -14.60
CA PRO A 37 -36.18 -8.32 -15.46
C PRO A 37 -37.23 -9.02 -16.31
N GLN A 38 -37.09 -8.90 -17.63
CA GLN A 38 -37.98 -9.56 -18.57
C GLN A 38 -38.02 -11.04 -18.16
N PRO A 39 -39.20 -11.64 -17.98
CA PRO A 39 -39.26 -13.04 -17.60
C PRO A 39 -38.44 -13.80 -18.65
N VAL A 40 -37.41 -14.51 -18.20
CA VAL A 40 -36.74 -15.51 -19.05
C VAL A 40 -37.87 -16.31 -19.65
N SER A 41 -37.96 -16.32 -20.99
CA SER A 41 -38.98 -17.05 -21.72
C SER A 41 -38.92 -18.50 -21.25
N THR A 42 -39.72 -18.83 -20.24
CA THR A 42 -39.96 -20.21 -19.86
C THR A 42 -40.53 -20.82 -21.13
N SER A 43 -39.78 -21.75 -21.71
CA SER A 43 -40.18 -22.51 -22.88
C SER A 43 -41.43 -23.31 -22.49
N GLY A 44 -42.57 -22.63 -22.48
CA GLY A 44 -43.70 -22.97 -21.64
C GLY A 44 -44.94 -22.24 -22.12
N ARG A 45 -45.31 -22.49 -23.39
CA ARG A 45 -46.69 -22.44 -23.87
C ARG A 45 -47.45 -21.14 -23.51
N THR A 46 -46.82 -19.99 -23.63
CA THR A 46 -47.45 -18.66 -23.37
C THR A 46 -48.34 -18.22 -24.53
N GLY A 47 -49.26 -19.08 -24.93
CA GLY A 47 -50.23 -18.83 -26.00
C GLY A 47 -51.46 -19.72 -25.86
N LEU A 48 -52.22 -19.86 -26.95
CA LEU A 48 -53.44 -20.69 -27.01
C LEU A 48 -53.25 -22.09 -26.42
N ALA A 49 -52.08 -22.69 -26.59
CA ALA A 49 -51.74 -23.98 -26.01
C ALA A 49 -51.75 -24.00 -24.47
N GLY A 50 -51.18 -22.98 -23.81
CA GLY A 50 -51.21 -22.87 -22.34
C GLY A 50 -52.57 -22.49 -21.80
N PHE A 51 -53.33 -21.67 -22.54
CA PHE A 51 -54.71 -21.36 -22.21
C PHE A 51 -55.60 -22.62 -22.23
N LEU A 52 -55.50 -23.43 -23.30
CA LEU A 52 -56.26 -24.67 -23.43
C LEU A 52 -55.83 -25.73 -22.42
N GLU A 53 -54.54 -25.82 -22.11
CA GLU A 53 -54.03 -26.74 -21.09
C GLU A 53 -54.59 -26.42 -19.69
N SER A 54 -54.72 -25.13 -19.34
CA SER A 54 -55.28 -24.71 -18.05
C SER A 54 -56.78 -25.04 -17.88
N LYS A 55 -57.51 -25.27 -18.97
CA LYS A 55 -58.97 -25.51 -18.97
C LYS A 55 -59.38 -26.92 -19.36
N THR A 56 -58.61 -27.56 -20.24
CA THR A 56 -58.95 -28.84 -20.88
C THR A 56 -57.84 -29.88 -20.75
N GLY A 57 -56.79 -29.57 -19.99
CA GLY A 57 -55.65 -30.46 -19.76
C GLY A 57 -54.70 -30.56 -20.95
N VAL A 58 -53.58 -31.27 -20.76
CA VAL A 58 -52.53 -31.46 -21.78
C VAL A 58 -53.05 -32.08 -23.08
N THR A 59 -54.11 -32.87 -23.00
CA THR A 59 -54.75 -33.54 -24.13
C THR A 59 -55.68 -32.61 -24.93
N GLY A 60 -56.23 -31.57 -24.31
CA GLY A 60 -57.23 -30.70 -24.94
C GLY A 60 -56.71 -29.91 -26.14
N ALA A 61 -55.47 -29.43 -26.09
CA ALA A 61 -54.84 -28.78 -27.24
C ALA A 61 -54.58 -29.78 -28.39
N GLY A 62 -54.19 -31.02 -28.06
CA GLY A 62 -53.95 -32.08 -29.04
C GLY A 62 -55.24 -32.55 -29.72
N THR A 63 -56.30 -32.77 -28.94
CA THR A 63 -57.61 -33.19 -29.47
C THR A 63 -58.27 -32.08 -30.28
N LEU A 64 -58.09 -30.81 -29.93
CA LEU A 64 -58.56 -29.68 -30.73
C LEU A 64 -57.83 -29.61 -32.08
N GLY A 65 -56.50 -29.76 -32.09
CA GLY A 65 -55.70 -29.75 -33.33
C GLY A 65 -56.11 -30.88 -34.29
N VAL A 66 -56.23 -32.12 -33.78
CA VAL A 66 -56.68 -33.27 -34.56
C VAL A 66 -58.14 -33.10 -35.00
N GLY A 67 -59.01 -32.60 -34.12
CA GLY A 67 -60.43 -32.35 -34.41
C GLY A 67 -60.63 -31.29 -35.50
N MET A 68 -59.87 -30.19 -35.47
CA MET A 68 -59.90 -29.18 -36.53
C MET A 68 -59.41 -29.74 -37.87
N ALA A 69 -58.31 -30.50 -37.86
CA ALA A 69 -57.81 -31.15 -39.07
C ALA A 69 -58.86 -32.12 -39.67
N ALA A 70 -59.48 -32.96 -38.83
CA ALA A 70 -60.52 -33.88 -39.25
C ALA A 70 -61.78 -33.16 -39.76
N TYR A 71 -62.15 -32.02 -39.15
CA TYR A 71 -63.27 -31.19 -39.60
C TYR A 71 -63.01 -30.58 -40.98
N LEU A 72 -61.81 -30.05 -41.24
CA LEU A 72 -61.43 -29.47 -42.52
C LEU A 72 -61.46 -30.51 -43.66
N ILE A 73 -61.09 -31.76 -43.36
CA ILE A 73 -61.16 -32.88 -44.31
C ILE A 73 -62.62 -33.31 -44.51
N SER A 74 -63.40 -33.46 -43.42
CA SER A 74 -64.80 -33.92 -43.47
C SER A 74 -65.75 -32.93 -44.15
N LYS A 75 -65.43 -31.63 -44.14
CA LYS A 75 -66.23 -30.58 -44.80
C LYS A 75 -65.73 -30.21 -46.19
N GLU A 76 -64.75 -30.93 -46.73
CA GLU A 76 -64.11 -30.66 -48.04
C GLU A 76 -63.58 -29.23 -48.20
N ILE A 77 -63.40 -28.49 -47.09
CA ILE A 77 -62.76 -27.18 -47.10
C ILE A 77 -61.27 -27.35 -47.46
N TYR A 78 -60.71 -28.53 -47.18
CA TYR A 78 -59.36 -28.93 -47.60
C TYR A 78 -59.43 -30.10 -48.60
N ILE A 79 -59.14 -29.84 -49.88
CA ILE A 79 -59.16 -30.82 -50.97
C ILE A 79 -57.76 -31.40 -51.20
N ILE A 80 -57.63 -32.73 -51.15
CA ILE A 80 -56.35 -33.42 -51.37
C ILE A 80 -56.05 -33.48 -52.88
N ASN A 81 -55.37 -32.44 -53.37
CA ASN A 81 -54.85 -32.35 -54.74
C ASN A 81 -53.31 -32.46 -54.77
N ASN A 82 -52.72 -32.55 -55.96
CA ASN A 82 -51.26 -32.64 -56.17
C ASN A 82 -50.47 -31.52 -55.46
N GLU A 83 -51.07 -30.33 -55.29
CA GLU A 83 -50.43 -29.21 -54.57
C GLU A 83 -50.26 -29.47 -53.06
N THR A 84 -51.09 -30.32 -52.44
CA THR A 84 -50.99 -30.65 -51.01
C THR A 84 -49.73 -31.47 -50.68
N VAL A 85 -49.28 -32.30 -51.63
CA VAL A 85 -48.02 -33.05 -51.51
C VAL A 85 -46.83 -32.08 -51.48
N VAL A 86 -46.88 -31.01 -52.28
CA VAL A 86 -45.85 -29.96 -52.29
C VAL A 86 -45.80 -29.24 -50.93
N VAL A 87 -46.94 -28.91 -50.34
CA VAL A 87 -47.02 -28.26 -49.01
C VAL A 87 -46.40 -29.14 -47.92
N VAL A 88 -46.65 -30.45 -47.93
CA VAL A 88 -46.07 -31.38 -46.95
C VAL A 88 -44.55 -31.47 -47.10
N VAL A 89 -44.03 -31.52 -48.32
CA VAL A 89 -42.58 -31.58 -48.58
C VAL A 89 -41.90 -30.27 -48.18
N VAL A 90 -42.43 -29.12 -48.60
CA VAL A 90 -41.90 -27.79 -48.24
C VAL A 90 -41.98 -27.57 -46.72
N GLY A 91 -43.09 -27.93 -46.10
CA GLY A 91 -43.25 -27.87 -44.63
C GLY A 91 -42.26 -28.77 -43.90
N GLY A 92 -41.99 -29.97 -44.41
CA GLY A 92 -40.99 -30.88 -43.86
C GLY A 92 -39.57 -30.33 -43.93
N VAL A 93 -39.21 -29.70 -45.05
CA VAL A 93 -37.90 -29.03 -45.22
C VAL A 93 -37.77 -27.85 -44.27
N ILE A 94 -38.79 -27.00 -44.15
CA ILE A 94 -38.80 -25.87 -43.21
C ILE A 94 -38.67 -26.35 -41.76
N TYR A 95 -39.42 -27.39 -41.37
CA TYR A 95 -39.32 -28.00 -40.04
C TYR A 95 -37.90 -28.51 -39.74
N TYR A 96 -37.29 -29.20 -40.70
CA TYR A 96 -35.92 -29.70 -40.57
C TYR A 96 -34.90 -28.56 -40.41
N LEU A 97 -35.03 -27.49 -41.19
CA LEU A 97 -34.17 -26.30 -41.11
C LEU A 97 -34.30 -25.60 -39.76
N LEU A 98 -35.53 -25.37 -39.27
CA LEU A 98 -35.76 -24.74 -37.97
C LEU A 98 -35.15 -25.58 -36.83
N LYS A 99 -35.30 -26.91 -36.88
CA LYS A 99 -34.76 -27.81 -35.86
C LYS A 99 -33.23 -27.81 -35.83
N LYS A 100 -32.57 -27.69 -37.00
CA LYS A 100 -31.11 -27.69 -37.12
C LYS A 100 -30.48 -26.33 -36.82
N MET A 101 -31.14 -25.24 -37.22
CA MET A 101 -30.62 -23.87 -37.05
C MET A 101 -31.00 -23.23 -35.71
N GLY A 102 -31.98 -23.77 -34.98
CA GLY A 102 -32.37 -23.26 -33.66
C GLY A 102 -31.23 -23.22 -32.64
N PRO A 103 -30.57 -24.36 -32.33
CA PRO A 103 -29.50 -24.43 -31.32
C PRO A 103 -28.31 -23.46 -31.52
N PRO A 104 -27.73 -23.31 -32.74
CA PRO A 104 -26.62 -22.38 -32.93
C PRO A 104 -27.03 -20.91 -32.80
N ILE A 105 -28.26 -20.55 -33.18
CA ILE A 105 -28.76 -19.18 -33.05
C ILE A 105 -28.99 -18.83 -31.58
N THR A 106 -29.56 -19.73 -30.79
CA THR A 106 -29.78 -19.50 -29.35
C THR A 106 -28.45 -19.34 -28.61
N GLN A 107 -27.48 -20.22 -28.88
CA GLN A 107 -26.13 -20.12 -28.29
C GLN A 107 -25.44 -18.80 -28.64
N TYR A 108 -25.53 -18.36 -29.90
CA TYR A 108 -24.95 -17.08 -30.33
C TYR A 108 -25.59 -15.88 -29.61
N ILE A 109 -26.92 -15.89 -29.44
CA ILE A 109 -27.65 -14.83 -28.73
C ILE A 109 -27.26 -14.84 -27.23
N ASP A 110 -27.20 -16.01 -26.62
CA ASP A 110 -26.84 -16.17 -25.21
C ASP A 110 -25.42 -15.67 -24.93
N GLU A 111 -24.44 -16.03 -25.76
CA GLU A 111 -23.07 -15.53 -25.64
C GLU A 111 -22.98 -14.01 -25.77
N ARG A 112 -23.75 -13.41 -26.68
CA ARG A 112 -23.76 -11.96 -26.87
C ARG A 112 -24.36 -11.26 -25.65
N ASN A 113 -25.43 -11.81 -25.08
CA ASN A 113 -26.05 -11.30 -23.87
C ASN A 113 -25.10 -11.39 -22.67
N GLN A 114 -24.42 -12.53 -22.49
CA GLN A 114 -23.40 -12.70 -21.45
C GLN A 114 -22.25 -11.70 -21.61
N LYS A 115 -21.69 -11.54 -22.82
CA LYS A 115 -20.64 -10.55 -23.10
C LYS A 115 -21.07 -9.11 -22.81
N ILE A 116 -22.35 -8.78 -23.03
CA ILE A 116 -22.90 -7.46 -22.69
C ILE A 116 -22.98 -7.29 -21.18
N GLN A 117 -23.53 -8.27 -20.47
CA GLN A 117 -23.62 -8.28 -19.01
C GLN A 117 -22.24 -8.19 -18.35
N ASP A 118 -21.29 -9.02 -18.78
CA ASP A 118 -19.92 -9.04 -18.26
C ASP A 118 -19.21 -7.69 -18.43
N ARG A 119 -19.45 -6.99 -19.56
CA ARG A 119 -18.91 -5.63 -19.75
C ARG A 119 -19.54 -4.63 -18.77
N PHE A 120 -20.86 -4.67 -18.57
CA PHE A 120 -21.52 -3.79 -17.62
C PHE A 120 -21.07 -4.06 -16.18
N TYR A 121 -20.98 -5.33 -15.77
CA TYR A 121 -20.43 -5.71 -14.46
C TYR A 121 -18.96 -5.32 -14.33
N GLY A 122 -18.16 -5.46 -15.38
CA GLY A 122 -16.77 -5.01 -15.42
C GLY A 122 -16.63 -3.51 -15.19
N PHE A 123 -17.40 -2.68 -15.91
CA PHE A 123 -17.40 -1.22 -15.72
C PHE A 123 -17.92 -0.80 -14.35
N HIS A 124 -18.96 -1.46 -13.84
CA HIS A 124 -19.51 -1.17 -12.53
C HIS A 124 -18.52 -1.51 -11.41
N ASN A 125 -17.89 -2.68 -11.48
CA ASN A 125 -16.88 -3.10 -10.50
C ASN A 125 -15.62 -2.23 -10.57
N ALA A 126 -15.22 -1.77 -11.76
CA ALA A 126 -14.12 -0.81 -11.90
C ALA A 126 -14.45 0.54 -11.23
N GLN A 127 -15.67 1.05 -11.41
CA GLN A 127 -16.11 2.28 -10.76
C GLN A 127 -16.19 2.14 -9.24
N ILE A 128 -16.70 1.01 -8.73
CA ILE A 128 -16.72 0.75 -7.28
C ILE A 128 -15.29 0.79 -6.72
N LYS A 129 -14.34 0.11 -7.39
CA LYS A 129 -12.94 0.10 -6.95
C LYS A 129 -12.31 1.48 -6.97
N GLU A 130 -12.55 2.27 -8.01
CA GLU A 130 -12.03 3.65 -8.08
C GLU A 130 -12.56 4.52 -6.93
N VAL A 131 -13.83 4.38 -6.58
CA VAL A 131 -14.43 5.10 -5.44
C VAL A 131 -13.87 4.58 -4.11
N GLU A 132 -13.69 3.28 -3.97
CA GLU A 132 -13.08 2.67 -2.77
C GLU A 132 -11.63 3.14 -2.57
N ASP A 133 -10.82 3.12 -3.63
CA ASP A 133 -9.44 3.63 -3.61
C ASP A 133 -9.40 5.12 -3.24
N ALA A 134 -10.32 5.93 -3.77
CA ALA A 134 -10.44 7.35 -3.43
C ALA A 134 -10.80 7.56 -1.94
N ILE A 135 -11.65 6.71 -1.35
CA ILE A 135 -11.98 6.76 0.08
C ILE A 135 -10.74 6.41 0.92
N VAL A 136 -9.99 5.37 0.56
CA VAL A 136 -8.76 4.97 1.26
C VAL A 136 -7.72 6.11 1.21
N ASP A 137 -7.56 6.75 0.06
CA ASP A 137 -6.65 7.88 -0.07
C ASP A 137 -7.09 9.11 0.74
N GLN A 138 -8.39 9.38 0.83
CA GLN A 138 -8.92 10.42 1.72
C GLN A 138 -8.66 10.10 3.20
N GLN A 139 -8.91 8.87 3.64
CA GLN A 139 -8.61 8.44 5.02
C GLN A 139 -7.13 8.59 5.37
N ARG A 140 -6.23 8.29 4.44
CA ARG A 140 -4.78 8.53 4.61
C ARG A 140 -4.46 10.01 4.79
N LEU A 141 -5.12 10.88 4.03
CA LEU A 141 -4.93 12.33 4.17
C LEU A 141 -5.44 12.85 5.51
N ASP A 142 -6.58 12.36 5.98
CA ASP A 142 -7.14 12.73 7.29
C ASP A 142 -6.21 12.29 8.43
N GLY A 143 -5.65 11.08 8.37
CA GLY A 143 -4.62 10.63 9.33
C GLY A 143 -3.37 11.51 9.32
N ASN A 144 -2.94 12.00 8.14
CA ASN A 144 -1.82 12.93 8.05
C ASN A 144 -2.14 14.33 8.59
N LEU A 145 -3.41 14.75 8.57
CA LEU A 145 -3.83 16.04 9.13
C LEU A 145 -3.75 16.04 10.66
N GLU A 146 -4.13 14.94 11.29
CA GLU A 146 -4.02 14.75 12.75
C GLU A 146 -2.56 14.87 13.23
N VAL A 147 -1.64 14.19 12.54
CA VAL A 147 -0.19 14.17 12.88
C VAL A 147 0.48 15.54 12.78
N ARG A 148 -0.09 16.52 12.05
CA ARG A 148 0.53 17.85 11.91
C ARG A 148 0.69 18.57 13.25
N HIS A 149 -0.29 18.43 14.14
CA HIS A 149 -0.21 19.06 15.45
C HIS A 149 0.98 18.49 16.26
N ASP A 150 1.19 17.18 16.18
CA ASP A 150 2.28 16.49 16.87
C ASP A 150 3.65 16.85 16.29
N ILE A 151 3.75 17.09 14.98
CA ILE A 151 4.99 17.61 14.38
C ILE A 151 5.32 18.98 14.97
N PHE A 152 4.33 19.86 15.15
CA PHE A 152 4.57 21.18 15.75
C PHE A 152 4.94 21.10 17.24
N SER A 153 4.36 20.19 18.00
CA SER A 153 4.75 19.99 19.41
C SER A 153 6.19 19.46 19.51
N VAL A 154 6.55 18.47 18.71
CA VAL A 154 7.93 17.93 18.65
C VAL A 154 8.93 19.00 18.24
N LEU A 155 8.61 19.84 17.24
CA LEU A 155 9.49 20.94 16.84
C LEU A 155 9.68 21.99 17.95
N ARG A 156 8.64 22.26 18.72
CA ARG A 156 8.70 23.18 19.87
C ARG A 156 9.60 22.62 20.97
N GLU A 157 9.44 21.34 21.29
CA GLU A 157 10.26 20.65 22.29
C GLU A 157 11.72 20.52 21.84
N ASN A 158 11.96 20.27 20.55
CA ASN A 158 13.30 20.20 19.99
C ASN A 158 14.04 21.54 20.11
N ASN A 159 13.39 22.67 19.79
CA ASN A 159 13.97 23.99 19.99
C ASN A 159 14.28 24.27 21.48
N ALA A 160 13.39 23.87 22.39
CA ALA A 160 13.63 24.01 23.84
C ALA A 160 14.83 23.18 24.29
N MET A 161 14.97 21.95 23.81
CA MET A 161 16.14 21.10 24.11
C MET A 161 17.43 21.67 23.56
N GLN A 162 17.44 22.22 22.33
CA GLN A 162 18.63 22.85 21.76
C GLN A 162 19.09 24.07 22.58
N LEU A 163 18.15 24.88 23.08
CA LEU A 163 18.47 26.00 23.96
C LEU A 163 19.12 25.54 25.27
N GLU A 164 18.61 24.48 25.89
CA GLU A 164 19.18 23.86 27.10
C GLU A 164 20.55 23.22 26.84
N GLU A 165 20.74 22.60 25.68
CA GLU A 165 22.04 22.03 25.27
C GLU A 165 23.09 23.13 25.16
N GLU A 166 22.80 24.22 24.47
CA GLU A 166 23.71 25.36 24.34
C GLU A 166 24.03 26.00 25.70
N TYR A 167 23.06 26.08 26.61
CA TYR A 167 23.30 26.55 27.97
C TYR A 167 24.29 25.64 28.72
N ARG A 168 24.07 24.32 28.71
CA ARG A 168 24.96 23.35 29.35
C ARG A 168 26.34 23.32 28.73
N ARG A 169 26.44 23.48 27.40
CA ARG A 169 27.70 23.54 26.67
C ARG A 169 28.56 24.70 27.14
N ARG A 170 27.99 25.91 27.22
CA ARG A 170 28.69 27.10 27.73
C ARG A 170 29.13 26.91 29.19
N TRP A 171 28.28 26.30 30.02
CA TRP A 171 28.65 26.02 31.41
C TRP A 171 29.81 25.02 31.53
N HIS A 172 29.79 23.95 30.74
CA HIS A 172 30.88 22.99 30.69
C HIS A 172 32.18 23.59 30.17
N GLU A 173 32.12 24.49 29.18
CA GLU A 173 33.29 25.23 28.69
C GLU A 173 33.95 26.04 29.82
N VAL A 174 33.15 26.79 30.58
CA VAL A 174 33.65 27.57 31.74
C VAL A 174 34.29 26.65 32.79
N ILE A 175 33.67 25.52 33.13
CA ILE A 175 34.23 24.56 34.08
C ILE A 175 35.56 24.01 33.58
N THR A 176 35.62 23.63 32.30
CA THR A 176 36.82 23.05 31.70
C THR A 176 37.98 24.05 31.73
N GLU A 177 37.72 25.32 31.45
CA GLU A 177 38.71 26.40 31.53
C GLU A 177 39.18 26.66 32.97
N VAL A 178 38.28 26.66 33.95
CA VAL A 178 38.65 26.84 35.38
C VAL A 178 39.48 25.65 35.88
N THR A 179 39.06 24.42 35.57
CA THR A 179 39.81 23.20 35.91
C THR A 179 41.18 23.21 35.27
N ARG A 180 41.30 23.61 33.99
CA ARG A 180 42.58 23.72 33.30
C ARG A 180 43.56 24.67 33.99
N ARG A 181 43.07 25.78 34.55
CA ARG A 181 43.90 26.73 35.33
C ARG A 181 44.36 26.11 36.64
N LEU A 182 43.49 25.39 37.33
CA LEU A 182 43.81 24.72 38.58
C LEU A 182 44.83 23.58 38.36
N ASP A 183 44.59 22.75 37.36
CA ASP A 183 45.48 21.65 36.98
C ASP A 183 46.85 22.18 36.57
N TYR A 184 46.91 23.31 35.84
CA TYR A 184 48.18 23.97 35.54
C TYR A 184 48.97 24.33 36.80
N GLN A 185 48.33 24.93 37.80
CA GLN A 185 49.00 25.28 39.06
C GLN A 185 49.48 24.03 39.81
N LEU A 186 48.65 22.99 39.82
CA LEU A 186 48.96 21.72 40.47
C LEU A 186 50.16 21.04 39.79
N GLU A 187 50.22 21.02 38.47
CA GLU A 187 51.36 20.48 37.72
C GLU A 187 52.63 21.30 37.92
N VAL A 188 52.55 22.63 37.94
CA VAL A 188 53.70 23.49 38.28
C VAL A 188 54.26 23.14 39.68
N GLN A 189 53.39 22.95 40.67
CA GLN A 189 53.82 22.55 42.01
C GLN A 189 54.44 21.15 42.04
N LYS A 190 53.88 20.19 41.29
CA LYS A 190 54.45 18.84 41.17
C LYS A 190 55.84 18.88 40.54
N VAL A 191 56.02 19.62 39.45
CA VAL A 191 57.31 19.79 38.77
C VAL A 191 58.34 20.45 39.69
N GLN A 192 57.95 21.49 40.42
CA GLN A 192 58.84 22.16 41.37
C GLN A 192 59.31 21.21 42.48
N LYS A 193 58.40 20.42 43.06
CA LYS A 193 58.75 19.42 44.08
C LYS A 193 59.65 18.33 43.51
N ALA A 194 59.38 17.85 42.30
CA ALA A 194 60.22 16.86 41.62
C ALA A 194 61.63 17.40 41.34
N PHE A 195 61.74 18.66 40.91
CA PHE A 195 63.02 19.34 40.72
C PHE A 195 63.78 19.47 42.05
N GLN A 196 63.13 19.96 43.10
CA GLN A 196 63.72 20.05 44.44
C GLN A 196 64.21 18.69 44.94
N HIS A 197 63.39 17.65 44.81
CA HIS A 197 63.76 16.29 45.20
C HIS A 197 64.98 15.79 44.42
N SER A 198 64.97 15.91 43.08
CA SER A 198 66.11 15.50 42.24
C SER A 198 67.39 16.28 42.54
N HIS A 199 67.29 17.58 42.82
CA HIS A 199 68.42 18.41 43.21
C HIS A 199 68.99 18.02 44.57
N VAL A 200 68.13 17.78 45.57
CA VAL A 200 68.55 17.33 46.91
C VAL A 200 69.25 15.97 46.83
N VAL A 201 68.72 15.03 46.03
CA VAL A 201 69.35 13.71 45.82
C VAL A 201 70.73 13.87 45.18
N GLN A 202 70.84 14.63 44.08
CA GLN A 202 72.13 14.86 43.42
C GLN A 202 73.14 15.61 44.30
N TRP A 203 72.69 16.57 45.11
CA TRP A 203 73.54 17.28 46.06
C TRP A 203 74.03 16.33 47.16
N LEU A 204 73.13 15.52 47.72
CA LEU A 204 73.46 14.55 48.75
C LEU A 204 74.45 13.50 48.24
N GLU A 205 74.25 12.97 47.03
CA GLU A 205 75.19 12.05 46.38
C GLU A 205 76.59 12.65 46.27
N LYS A 206 76.71 13.88 45.76
CA LYS A 206 78.00 14.58 45.67
C LYS A 206 78.64 14.81 47.04
N ALA A 207 77.87 15.32 48.00
CA ALA A 207 78.35 15.60 49.34
C ALA A 207 78.80 14.32 50.08
N VAL A 208 78.07 13.21 49.91
CA VAL A 208 78.44 11.90 50.48
C VAL A 208 79.72 11.38 49.83
N ILE A 209 79.83 11.42 48.49
CA ILE A 209 81.04 11.01 47.77
C ILE A 209 82.26 11.84 48.23
N ASP A 210 82.11 13.16 48.38
CA ASP A 210 83.22 14.04 48.77
C ASP A 210 83.62 13.86 50.25
N ASN A 211 82.68 13.57 51.16
CA ASN A 211 83.01 13.23 52.54
C ASN A 211 83.69 11.85 52.67
N ILE A 212 83.39 10.91 51.79
CA ILE A 212 84.02 9.58 51.78
C ILE A 212 85.46 9.66 51.22
N LYS A 213 85.73 10.53 50.24
CA LYS A 213 87.06 10.77 49.65
C LYS A 213 88.04 11.30 50.71
N GLY A 214 88.70 10.39 51.42
CA GLY A 214 89.64 10.68 52.51
C GLY A 214 89.37 9.89 53.80
N GLN A 215 88.19 9.25 53.93
CA GLN A 215 87.83 8.39 55.06
C GLN A 215 87.82 6.89 54.68
N GLU A 216 88.24 6.53 53.47
CA GLU A 216 88.27 5.16 52.98
C GLU A 216 89.15 4.25 53.87
N ASP A 217 90.36 4.71 54.21
CA ASP A 217 91.30 3.95 55.04
C ASP A 217 90.79 3.75 56.48
N ALA A 218 90.17 4.78 57.06
CA ALA A 218 89.57 4.71 58.39
C ALA A 218 88.34 3.77 58.41
N SER A 219 87.57 3.74 57.33
CA SER A 219 86.42 2.84 57.19
C SER A 219 86.86 1.38 57.01
N ILE A 220 87.91 1.12 56.21
CA ILE A 220 88.53 -0.21 56.08
C ILE A 220 89.01 -0.71 57.44
N SER A 221 89.64 0.15 58.25
CA SER A 221 90.09 -0.23 59.60
C SER A 221 88.94 -0.60 60.54
N ARG A 222 87.79 0.08 60.45
CA ARG A 222 86.57 -0.27 61.21
C ARG A 222 85.98 -1.60 60.72
N CYS A 223 85.92 -1.84 59.41
CA CYS A 223 85.49 -3.12 58.87
C CYS A 223 86.39 -4.28 59.33
N ILE A 224 87.71 -4.10 59.38
CA ILE A 224 88.64 -5.10 59.94
C ILE A 224 88.35 -5.32 61.43
N ALA A 225 88.07 -4.27 62.19
CA ALA A 225 87.72 -4.40 63.61
C ALA A 225 86.39 -5.15 63.82
N ASP A 226 85.38 -4.89 62.99
CA ASP A 226 84.09 -5.58 63.09
C ASP A 226 84.16 -7.02 62.58
N LEU A 227 84.96 -7.31 61.55
CA LEU A 227 85.28 -8.69 61.13
C LEU A 227 86.04 -9.45 62.22
N LYS A 228 86.98 -8.80 62.92
CA LYS A 228 87.66 -9.41 64.09
C LYS A 228 86.69 -9.70 65.22
N LYS A 229 85.70 -8.84 65.48
CA LYS A 229 84.65 -9.11 66.48
C LYS A 229 83.75 -10.26 66.06
N LEU A 230 83.37 -10.34 64.78
CA LEU A 230 82.54 -11.42 64.24
C LEU A 230 83.29 -12.76 64.14
N ALA A 231 84.62 -12.77 64.01
CA ALA A 231 85.44 -13.99 63.95
C ALA A 231 85.83 -14.56 65.33
N VAL A 232 85.61 -13.80 66.40
CA VAL A 232 85.80 -14.23 67.80
C VAL A 232 84.49 -14.79 68.39
N ALA A 233 83.35 -14.53 67.73
CA ALA A 233 82.10 -15.26 67.93
C ALA A 233 82.08 -16.55 67.10
#